data_AF-A0A847ABT0-F1
#
_entry.id   AF-A0A847ABT0-F1
#
_cell.length_a   1.000
_cell.length_b   1.000
_cell.length_c   1.000
_cell.angle_alpha   90.00
_cell.angle_beta   90.00
_cell.angle_gamma   90.00
#
_symmetry.space_group_name_H-M   'P 1'
#
loop_
_entity.id
_entity.type
_entity.pdbx_description
1 polymer ?
#
loop_
_entity_poly.entity_id
_entity_poly.type
_entity_poly.pdbx_seq_one_letter_code
_entity_poly.pdbx_strand_id
1 'polypeptide(L)'
;MSRAFIRESEEQVSYLEWQKLLRDREELLRILEKKKNYLLEDPDAAQIPAEKRKEMLAKYEAEAEEVQRLIEEMLAEAESGAP
;
A
#
# COMPACT_ATOMS: atom_id res chain seq x y z
N MET A 1 -19.28 -33.64 -5.18
CA MET A 1 -18.15 -32.69 -5.24
C MET A 1 -17.03 -33.27 -4.38
N SER A 2 -15.83 -33.47 -4.94
CA SER A 2 -14.70 -34.05 -4.22
C SER A 2 -14.06 -33.01 -3.29
N ARG A 3 -13.50 -33.44 -2.15
CA ARG A 3 -12.77 -32.56 -1.22
C ARG A 3 -11.59 -31.83 -1.87
N ALA A 4 -10.98 -32.45 -2.89
CA ALA A 4 -9.89 -31.86 -3.66
C ALA A 4 -10.35 -30.62 -4.45
N PHE A 5 -11.53 -30.65 -5.08
CA PHE A 5 -12.06 -29.53 -5.84
C PHE A 5 -12.43 -28.32 -4.96
N ILE A 6 -12.89 -28.57 -3.74
CA ILE A 6 -13.21 -27.50 -2.77
C ILE A 6 -11.92 -26.78 -2.33
N ARG A 7 -10.86 -27.54 -2.03
CA ARG A 7 -9.56 -27.00 -1.62
C ARG A 7 -8.90 -26.14 -2.70
N GLU A 8 -8.91 -26.61 -3.94
CA GLU A 8 -8.34 -25.88 -5.08
C GLU A 8 -9.08 -24.54 -5.33
N SER A 9 -10.40 -24.52 -5.12
CA SER A 9 -11.21 -23.31 -5.19
C SER A 9 -10.94 -22.33 -4.06
N GLU A 10 -10.65 -22.80 -2.84
CA GLU A 10 -10.33 -21.94 -1.69
C GLU A 10 -8.95 -21.31 -1.82
N GLU A 11 -7.94 -22.08 -2.25
CA GLU A 11 -6.58 -21.60 -2.52
C GLU A 11 -6.59 -20.52 -3.63
N GLN A 12 -7.38 -20.72 -4.70
CA GLN A 12 -7.52 -19.73 -5.77
C GLN A 12 -8.18 -18.41 -5.29
N VAL A 13 -9.19 -18.49 -4.44
CA VAL A 13 -9.84 -17.28 -3.88
C VAL A 13 -8.86 -16.53 -2.99
N SER A 14 -8.12 -17.23 -2.14
CA SER A 14 -7.13 -16.64 -1.25
C SER A 14 -6.03 -15.90 -2.03
N TYR A 15 -5.54 -16.50 -3.12
CA TYR A 15 -4.55 -15.87 -3.99
C TYR A 15 -5.08 -14.60 -4.67
N LEU A 16 -6.33 -14.60 -5.15
CA LEU A 16 -6.95 -13.43 -5.77
C LEU A 16 -7.17 -12.28 -4.77
N GLU A 17 -7.55 -12.61 -3.53
CA GLU A 17 -7.67 -11.64 -2.44
C GLU A 17 -6.30 -11.03 -2.08
N TRP A 18 -5.27 -11.85 -2.00
CA TRP A 18 -3.89 -11.40 -1.78
C TRP A 18 -3.45 -10.44 -2.90
N GLN A 19 -3.65 -10.81 -4.17
CA GLN A 19 -3.29 -9.94 -5.30
C GLN A 19 -4.06 -8.63 -5.32
N LYS A 20 -5.32 -8.63 -4.87
CA LYS A 20 -6.11 -7.40 -4.75
C LYS A 20 -5.54 -6.51 -3.65
N LEU A 21 -5.28 -7.07 -2.47
CA LEU A 21 -4.72 -6.33 -1.34
C LEU A 21 -3.35 -5.72 -1.67
N LEU A 22 -2.49 -6.45 -2.38
CA LEU A 22 -1.20 -5.94 -2.83
C LEU A 22 -1.38 -4.70 -3.73
N ARG A 23 -2.25 -4.80 -4.75
CA ARG A 23 -2.54 -3.67 -5.66
C ARG A 23 -3.13 -2.47 -4.93
N ASP A 24 -4.03 -2.70 -3.98
CA ASP A 24 -4.63 -1.63 -3.17
C ASP A 24 -3.56 -0.90 -2.32
N ARG A 25 -2.57 -1.64 -1.80
CA ARG A 25 -1.43 -1.07 -1.05
C ARG A 25 -0.47 -0.30 -1.96
N GLU A 26 -0.14 -0.84 -3.13
CA GLU A 26 0.70 -0.13 -4.13
C GLU A 26 0.06 1.19 -4.57
N GLU A 27 -1.25 1.19 -4.83
CA GLU A 27 -1.97 2.42 -5.19
C GLU A 27 -2.01 3.41 -4.01
N LEU A 28 -2.19 2.93 -2.78
CA LEU A 28 -2.11 3.79 -1.61
C LEU A 28 -0.72 4.45 -1.47
N LEU A 29 0.37 3.68 -1.65
CA LEU A 29 1.73 4.20 -1.62
C LEU A 29 1.91 5.32 -2.65
N ARG A 30 1.48 5.09 -3.89
CA ARG A 30 1.52 6.09 -4.97
C ARG A 30 0.74 7.36 -4.62
N ILE A 31 -0.43 7.23 -4.00
CA ILE A 31 -1.23 8.38 -3.56
C ILE A 31 -0.49 9.18 -2.48
N LEU A 32 0.14 8.50 -1.53
CA LEU A 32 0.92 9.15 -0.46
C LEU A 32 2.12 9.90 -1.02
N GLU A 33 2.87 9.29 -1.94
CA GLU A 33 3.97 9.94 -2.66
C GLU A 33 3.50 11.16 -3.44
N LYS A 34 2.37 11.06 -4.15
CA LYS A 34 1.79 12.20 -4.87
C LYS A 34 1.41 13.34 -3.92
N LYS A 35 0.82 13.03 -2.76
CA LYS A 35 0.48 14.03 -1.73
C LYS A 35 1.73 14.68 -1.14
N LYS A 36 2.79 13.90 -0.90
CA LYS A 36 4.09 14.42 -0.46
C LYS A 36 4.68 15.36 -1.51
N ASN A 37 4.71 14.96 -2.79
CA ASN A 37 5.26 15.77 -3.87
C ASN A 37 4.48 17.07 -4.07
N TYR A 38 3.15 17.04 -3.93
CA TYR A 38 2.35 18.27 -3.91
C TYR A 38 2.83 19.24 -2.84
N LEU A 39 3.10 18.77 -1.61
CA LEU A 39 3.56 19.63 -0.52
C LEU A 39 4.98 20.19 -0.72
N LEU A 40 5.80 19.53 -1.54
CA LEU A 40 7.21 19.88 -1.78
C LEU A 40 7.40 20.77 -3.01
N GLU A 41 6.68 20.47 -4.09
CA GLU A 41 7.00 20.96 -5.43
C GLU A 41 5.89 21.84 -6.01
N ASP A 42 4.65 21.69 -5.56
CA ASP A 42 3.52 22.41 -6.13
C ASP A 42 3.45 23.85 -5.57
N PRO A 43 3.43 24.89 -6.44
CA PRO A 43 3.27 26.28 -5.99
C PRO A 43 2.01 26.53 -5.17
N ASP A 44 0.91 25.78 -5.41
CA ASP A 44 -0.34 25.95 -4.65
C ASP A 44 -0.18 25.49 -3.20
N ALA A 45 0.75 24.58 -2.91
CA ALA A 45 1.07 24.21 -1.54
C ALA A 45 1.67 25.38 -0.73
N ALA A 46 2.16 26.44 -1.40
CA ALA A 46 2.60 27.66 -0.72
C ALA A 46 1.49 28.34 0.09
N GLN A 47 0.22 28.10 -0.27
CA GLN A 47 -0.95 28.62 0.44
C GLN A 47 -1.20 27.93 1.79
N ILE A 48 -0.60 26.74 2.00
CA ILE A 48 -0.67 26.01 3.27
C ILE A 48 0.37 26.60 4.24
N PRO A 49 0.02 26.88 5.52
CA PRO A 49 1.00 27.35 6.50
C PRO A 49 2.21 26.41 6.61
N ALA A 50 3.42 26.97 6.74
CA ALA A 50 4.66 26.21 6.69
C ALA A 50 4.71 25.07 7.74
N GLU A 51 4.32 25.36 8.98
CA GLU A 51 4.25 24.33 10.03
C GLU A 51 3.23 23.25 9.70
N LYS A 52 2.09 23.63 9.09
CA LYS A 52 1.09 22.65 8.67
C LYS A 52 1.58 21.77 7.53
N ARG A 53 2.33 22.31 6.56
CA ARG A 53 2.99 21.50 5.52
C ARG A 53 3.96 20.50 6.14
N LYS A 54 4.78 20.90 7.11
CA LYS A 54 5.72 19.99 7.78
C LYS A 54 5.01 18.84 8.48
N GLU A 55 3.94 19.12 9.22
CA GLU A 55 3.12 18.08 9.87
C GLU A 55 2.52 17.11 8.84
N MET A 56 1.96 17.64 7.75
CA MET A 56 1.35 16.80 6.70
C MET A 56 2.40 15.96 5.98
N LEU A 57 3.58 16.52 5.74
CA LEU A 57 4.69 15.84 5.10
C LEU A 57 5.20 14.68 5.96
N ALA A 58 5.46 14.94 7.25
CA ALA A 58 5.86 13.90 8.20
C ALA A 58 4.80 12.79 8.32
N LYS A 59 3.52 13.16 8.29
CA LYS A 59 2.42 12.19 8.29
C LYS A 59 2.43 11.31 7.03
N TYR A 60 2.53 11.89 5.85
CA TYR A 60 2.53 11.12 4.60
C TYR A 60 3.79 10.27 4.44
N GLU A 61 4.93 10.73 4.95
CA GLU A 61 6.16 9.93 5.01
C GLU A 61 5.99 8.72 5.92
N ALA A 62 5.50 8.90 7.15
CA ALA A 62 5.27 7.79 8.07
C ALA A 62 4.24 6.78 7.53
N GLU A 63 3.15 7.27 6.90
CA GLU A 63 2.16 6.40 6.26
C GLU A 63 2.74 5.66 5.05
N ALA A 64 3.60 6.30 4.24
CA ALA A 64 4.24 5.65 3.09
C ALA A 64 5.23 4.57 3.54
N GLU A 65 6.04 4.83 4.56
CA GLU A 65 6.96 3.86 5.16
C GLU A 65 6.22 2.63 5.70
N GLU A 66 5.08 2.85 6.37
CA GLU A 66 4.22 1.77 6.85
C GLU A 66 3.66 0.92 5.71
N VAL A 67 3.11 1.56 4.67
CA VAL A 67 2.54 0.86 3.52
C VAL A 67 3.62 0.09 2.76
N GLN A 68 4.80 0.68 2.60
CA GLN A 68 5.94 0.01 1.97
C GLN A 68 6.36 -1.23 2.77
N ARG A 69 6.45 -1.14 4.10
CA ARG A 69 6.76 -2.29 4.95
C ARG A 69 5.72 -3.40 4.79
N LEU A 70 4.42 -3.06 4.74
CA LEU A 70 3.35 -4.05 4.53
C LEU A 70 3.42 -4.72 3.15
N ILE A 71 3.84 -4.00 2.11
CA ILE A 71 4.07 -4.58 0.78
C ILE A 71 5.26 -5.54 0.84
N GLU A 72 6.37 -5.14 1.46
CA GLU A 72 7.55 -5.98 1.62
C GLU A 72 7.24 -7.27 2.42
N GLU A 73 6.48 -7.15 3.51
CA GLU A 73 5.99 -8.29 4.29
C GLU A 73 5.14 -9.24 3.43
N MET A 74 4.20 -8.72 2.63
CA MET A 74 3.38 -9.55 1.72
C MET A 74 4.21 -10.27 0.66
N LEU A 75 5.21 -9.59 0.08
CA LEU A 75 6.06 -10.17 -0.95
C LEU A 75 6.98 -11.24 -0.37
N ALA A 76 7.56 -11.00 0.81
CA ALA A 76 8.35 -11.99 1.54
C ALA A 76 7.50 -13.21 1.93
N GLU A 77 6.27 -12.98 2.37
CA GLU A 77 5.27 -14.02 2.61
C GLU A 77 5.06 -14.87 1.34
N ALA A 78 4.82 -14.26 0.18
CA ALA A 78 4.64 -14.98 -1.09
C ALA A 78 5.89 -15.77 -1.52
N GLU A 79 7.10 -15.24 -1.30
CA GLU A 79 8.36 -15.96 -1.56
C GLU A 79 8.55 -17.15 -0.61
N SER A 80 8.03 -17.06 0.62
CA SER A 80 8.08 -18.13 1.62
C SER A 80 6.93 -19.15 1.50
N GLY A 81 5.95 -18.90 0.62
CA GLY A 81 4.83 -19.79 0.33
C GLY A 81 3.49 -19.39 0.97
N ALA A 82 3.23 -18.10 1.21
CA ALA A 82 1.91 -17.61 1.60
C ALA A 82 0.90 -17.79 0.45
N PRO A 83 -0.39 -18.02 0.80
CA PRO A 83 -1.25 -19.08 0.25
C PRO A 83 -0.99 -19.49 -1.20
#